data_AF-A0A5C8AH62-F1
#
_entry.id   AF-A0A5C8AH62-F1
#
_cell.length_a   1.000
_cell.length_b   1.000
_cell.length_c   1.000
_cell.angle_alpha   90.00
_cell.angle_beta   90.00
_cell.angle_gamma   90.00
#
_symmetry.space_group_name_H-M   'P 1'
#
loop_
_entity.id
_entity.type
_entity.pdbx_description
1 polymer ?
#
loop_
_entity_poly.entity_id
_entity_poly.type
_entity_poly.pdbx_seq_one_letter_code
_entity_poly.pdbx_strand_id
1 'polypeptide(L)' 'MNIEQVVELYKNQVYNLALHYVQNTEDAQEITQDVFVSVFQAADSFRGDAQLSTWIYRITVNRSLDFIRAR' A
#
# COMPACT_ATOMS: atom_id res chain seq x y z
N MET A 1 10.39 -12.77 -1.04
CA MET A 1 8.94 -12.50 -1.06
C MET A 1 8.49 -12.50 -2.51
N ASN A 2 7.49 -13.30 -2.91
CA ASN A 2 6.95 -13.26 -4.27
C ASN A 2 5.92 -12.11 -4.36
N ILE A 3 6.11 -11.18 -5.29
CA ILE A 3 5.29 -9.96 -5.34
C ILE A 3 3.89 -10.23 -5.90
N GLU A 4 3.75 -11.16 -6.84
CA GLU A 4 2.45 -11.49 -7.45
C GLU A 4 1.48 -12.04 -6.39
N GLN A 5 1.96 -12.92 -5.50
CA GLN A 5 1.19 -13.44 -4.38
C GLN A 5 0.79 -12.35 -3.38
N VAL A 6 1.71 -11.41 -3.10
CA VAL A 6 1.43 -10.29 -2.19
C VAL A 6 0.37 -9.37 -2.78
N VAL A 7 0.47 -9.02 -4.06
CA VAL A 7 -0.55 -8.23 -4.75
C VAL A 7 -1.90 -8.94 -4.68
N GLU A 8 -1.96 -10.24 -5.02
CA GLU A 8 -3.23 -10.97 -5.02
C GLU A 8 -3.90 -11.01 -3.64
N LEU A 9 -3.11 -11.21 -2.58
CA LEU A 9 -3.61 -11.28 -1.20
C LEU A 9 -4.06 -9.92 -0.66
N TYR A 10 -3.37 -8.82 -1.01
CA TYR A 10 -3.56 -7.54 -0.34
C TYR A 10 -4.19 -6.45 -1.20
N LYS A 11 -4.33 -6.62 -2.53
CA LYS A 11 -4.83 -5.57 -3.45
C LYS A 11 -6.15 -4.95 -3.00
N ASN A 12 -7.12 -5.77 -2.60
CA ASN A 12 -8.44 -5.30 -2.19
C ASN A 12 -8.36 -4.52 -0.87
N GLN A 13 -7.55 -4.99 0.08
CA GLN A 13 -7.36 -4.30 1.36
C GLN A 13 -6.68 -2.95 1.16
N VAL A 14 -5.60 -2.92 0.37
CA VAL A 14 -4.85 -1.69 0.05
C VAL A 14 -5.76 -0.69 -0.66
N TYR A 15 -6.47 -1.13 -1.69
CA TYR A 15 -7.39 -0.27 -2.45
C TYR A 15 -8.50 0.29 -1.58
N ASN A 16 -9.20 -0.55 -0.81
CA ASN A 16 -10.29 -0.09 0.04
C ASN A 16 -9.82 0.87 1.12
N LEU A 17 -8.62 0.64 1.67
CA LEU A 17 -8.02 1.53 2.65
C LEU A 17 -7.65 2.87 2.00
N ALA A 18 -6.97 2.86 0.85
CA ALA A 18 -6.63 4.08 0.13
C ALA A 18 -7.90 4.89 -0.22
N LEU A 19 -8.93 4.22 -0.75
CA LEU A 19 -10.23 4.80 -1.06
C LEU A 19 -10.89 5.43 0.16
N HIS A 20 -10.79 4.80 1.33
CA HIS A 20 -11.30 5.36 2.58
C HIS A 20 -10.64 6.70 2.93
N TYR A 21 -9.36 6.89 2.63
CA TYR A 21 -8.66 8.15 2.88
C TYR A 21 -8.94 9.21 1.82
N VAL A 22 -8.84 8.86 0.53
CA VAL A 22 -8.88 9.87 -0.55
C VAL A 22 -10.26 10.10 -1.14
N GLN A 23 -11.24 9.21 -0.87
CA GLN A 23 -12.63 9.33 -1.32
C GLN A 23 -12.78 9.55 -2.84
N ASN A 24 -11.78 9.10 -3.60
CA ASN A 24 -11.72 9.18 -5.06
C ASN A 24 -11.14 7.87 -5.60
N THR A 25 -11.79 7.31 -6.63
CA THR A 25 -11.42 6.00 -7.17
C THR A 25 -10.13 6.01 -7.97
N GLU A 26 -9.85 7.09 -8.71
CA GLU A 26 -8.63 7.22 -9.52
C GLU A 26 -7.42 7.41 -8.59
N ASP A 27 -7.53 8.34 -7.63
CA ASP A 27 -6.49 8.58 -6.63
C ASP A 27 -6.21 7.30 -5.81
N ALA A 28 -7.25 6.53 -5.45
CA ALA A 28 -7.09 5.27 -4.74
C ALA A 28 -6.37 4.20 -5.58
N GLN A 29 -6.62 4.15 -6.89
CA GLN A 29 -5.92 3.25 -7.81
C GLN A 29 -4.45 3.62 -7.96
N GLU A 30 -4.14 4.91 -8.06
CA GLU A 30 -2.76 5.41 -8.12
C GLU A 30 -2.00 5.04 -6.83
N ILE A 31 -2.56 5.37 -5.67
CA ILE A 31 -1.95 5.03 -4.38
C ILE A 31 -1.77 3.52 -4.21
N THR A 32 -2.73 2.72 -4.65
CA THR A 32 -2.61 1.26 -4.58
C THR A 32 -1.40 0.75 -5.35
N GLN A 33 -1.15 1.29 -6.55
CA GLN A 33 0.02 0.95 -7.34
C GLN A 33 1.31 1.37 -6.62
N ASP A 34 1.37 2.61 -6.13
CA ASP A 34 2.53 3.14 -5.41
C ASP A 34 2.87 2.35 -4.15
N VAL A 35 1.86 1.85 -3.44
CA VAL A 35 2.04 0.97 -2.30
C VAL A 35 2.75 -0.31 -2.71
N PHE A 36 2.29 -0.99 -3.77
CA PHE A 36 2.92 -2.24 -4.20
C PHE A 36 4.32 -2.03 -4.80
N VAL A 37 4.56 -0.92 -5.49
CA VAL A 37 5.92 -0.53 -5.92
C VAL A 37 6.82 -0.33 -4.69
N SER A 38 6.34 0.37 -3.66
CA SER A 38 7.10 0.61 -2.43
C SER A 38 7.38 -0.71 -1.68
N VAL A 39 6.40 -1.61 -1.61
CA VAL A 39 6.51 -2.95 -1.01
C VAL A 39 7.55 -3.78 -1.75
N PHE A 40 7.53 -3.76 -3.09
CA PHE A 40 8.51 -4.47 -3.91
C PHE A 40 9.92 -3.93 -3.71
N GLN A 41 10.11 -2.61 -3.77
CA GLN A 41 11.42 -1.98 -3.59
C GLN A 41 11.99 -2.19 -2.19
N ALA A 42 11.14 -2.22 -1.17
CA ALA A 42 11.56 -2.42 0.21
C ALA A 42 11.52 -3.90 0.65
N ALA A 43 11.19 -4.83 -0.25
CA ALA A 43 11.01 -6.25 0.05
C ALA A 43 12.23 -6.88 0.74
N ASP A 44 13.43 -6.57 0.24
CA ASP A 44 14.69 -7.11 0.77
C ASP A 44 15.07 -6.52 2.13
N SER A 45 14.48 -5.38 2.50
CA SER A 45 14.68 -4.71 3.79
C SER A 45 13.66 -5.12 4.86
N PHE A 46 12.66 -5.92 4.48
CA PHE A 46 11.64 -6.37 5.41
C PHE A 46 12.21 -7.45 6.35
N ARG A 47 12.53 -7.04 7.58
CA ARG A 47 13.13 -7.91 8.60
C ARG A 47 12.18 -8.92 9.24
N GLY A 48 10.88 -8.83 8.99
CA GLY A 48 9.88 -9.70 9.61
C GLY A 48 9.56 -9.38 11.07
N ASP A 49 10.03 -8.24 11.60
CA ASP A 49 9.75 -7.77 12.97
C ASP A 49 8.25 -7.50 13.22
N ALA A 50 7.47 -7.35 12.16
CA ALA A 50 6.01 -7.18 12.18
C ALA A 50 5.37 -8.08 11.13
N GLN A 51 4.06 -8.33 11.25
CA GLN A 51 3.32 -9.04 10.20
C GLN A 51 3.37 -8.25 8.88
N LEU A 52 3.46 -8.97 7.76
CA LEU A 52 3.45 -8.38 6.42
C LEU A 52 2.21 -7.49 6.19
N SER A 53 1.04 -7.94 6.68
CA SER A 53 -0.22 -7.19 6.66
C SER A 53 -0.10 -5.84 7.38
N THR A 54 0.51 -5.81 8.57
CA THR A 54 0.74 -4.58 9.35
C THR A 54 1.68 -3.63 8.61
N TRP A 55 2.73 -4.18 7.99
CA TRP A 55 3.68 -3.38 7.24
C TRP A 55 3.05 -2.73 6.01
N ILE A 56 2.32 -3.52 5.21
CA ILE A 56 1.58 -3.03 4.03
C ILE A 56 0.54 -1.98 4.45
N TYR A 57 -0.23 -2.24 5.51
CA TYR A 57 -1.21 -1.29 6.05
C TYR A 57 -0.57 0.08 6.35
N ARG A 58 0.59 0.09 7.01
CA ARG A 58 1.31 1.33 7.34
C ARG A 58 1.78 2.07 6.08
N ILE A 59 2.29 1.36 5.08
CA ILE A 59 2.68 1.96 3.81
C ILE A 59 1.46 2.61 3.14
N THR A 60 0.33 1.92 3.09
CA THR A 60 -0.91 2.45 2.51
C THR A 60 -1.37 3.72 3.20
N VAL A 61 -1.46 3.72 4.54
CA VAL A 61 -1.86 4.93 5.30
C VAL A 61 -0.91 6.09 5.01
N ASN A 62 0.40 5.85 5.05
CA ASN A 62 1.38 6.90 4.79
C ASN A 62 1.25 7.48 3.37
N ARG A 63 1.14 6.62 2.35
CA ARG A 63 0.97 7.05 0.96
C ARG A 63 -0.32 7.85 0.76
N SER A 64 -1.43 7.40 1.35
CA SER A 64 -2.69 8.15 1.29
C SER A 64 -2.60 9.52 1.96
N LEU A 65 -1.99 9.61 3.15
CA LEU A 65 -1.82 10.88 3.84
C LEU A 65 -0.87 11.82 3.10
N ASP A 66 0.22 11.31 2.52
CA ASP A 66 1.15 12.09 1.73
C ASP A 66 0.50 12.61 0.45
N PHE A 67 -0.30 11.80 -0.23
CA PHE A 67 -1.09 12.22 -1.39
C PHE A 67 -2.05 13.37 -1.03
N ILE A 68 -2.78 13.26 0.09
CA ILE A 68 -3.69 14.31 0.57
C ILE A 68 -2.94 15.60 0.88
N ARG A 69 -1.72 15.52 1.45
CA ARG A 69 -0.90 16.69 1.80
C ARG A 69 -0.31 17.40 0.59
N ALA A 70 -0.08 16.67 -0.50
CA ALA A 70 0.51 17.20 -1.72
C ALA A 70 -0.50 17.95 -2.61
N ARG A 71 -1.79 17.88 -2.26
CA ARG A 71 -2.91 18.49 -2.97
C ARG A 71 -3.31 19.83 -2.34
#